data_AF-A0A1Y5Q9Q9-F1
#
_entry.id   AF-A0A1Y5Q9Q9-F1
#
_cell.length_a   1.000
_cell.length_b   1.000
_cell.length_c   1.000
_cell.angle_alpha   90.00
_cell.angle_beta   90.00
_cell.angle_gamma   90.00
#
_symmetry.space_group_name_H-M   'P 1'
#
loop_
_entity.id
_entity.type
_entity.pdbx_description
1 polymer ?
#
loop_
_entity_poly.entity_id
_entity_poly.type
_entity_poly.pdbx_seq_one_letter_code
_entity_poly.pdbx_strand_id
1 'polypeptide(L)'
;MSAQEQQPKDGGFVLPPPNDAPATSVDAAASASPAVPVPVTLDLGQSDTSSRDLLIGGGILTVLLVAFFFARGSYANMLVRKRVPPGKANAAGWWLFIFLSSLSTGVILAAVNPVKFLAPLTIIPLGAVALVALILMLISGRR
;
A
#
# COMPACT_ATOMS: atom_id res chain seq x y z
N MET A 1 61.50 26.96 13.64
CA MET A 1 60.54 28.02 13.25
C MET A 1 59.98 27.61 11.90
N SER A 2 59.09 26.61 11.90
CA SER A 2 57.62 26.74 11.92
C SER A 2 57.07 27.09 10.53
N ALA A 3 56.64 26.06 9.82
CA ALA A 3 55.69 26.15 8.72
C ALA A 3 54.28 26.31 9.32
N GLN A 4 53.51 27.29 8.83
CA GLN A 4 52.07 27.41 9.08
C GLN A 4 51.46 28.25 7.93
N GLU A 5 50.83 27.58 6.95
CA GLU A 5 49.38 27.51 6.70
C GLU A 5 48.79 28.73 5.96
N GLN A 6 48.19 28.49 4.77
CA GLN A 6 46.76 28.70 4.53
C GLN A 6 46.34 28.28 3.10
N GLN A 7 45.58 27.20 3.04
CA GLN A 7 44.70 26.79 1.92
C GLN A 7 43.28 27.37 2.20
N PRO A 8 42.23 27.06 1.42
CA PRO A 8 41.76 27.52 0.10
C PRO A 8 40.50 28.42 0.16
N LYS A 9 40.21 29.16 -0.92
CA LYS A 9 38.89 29.74 -1.32
C LYS A 9 39.14 30.34 -2.72
N ASP A 10 38.44 29.97 -3.80
CA ASP A 10 37.04 30.28 -4.06
C ASP A 10 36.43 29.32 -5.09
N GLY A 11 35.23 28.82 -4.78
CA GLY A 11 34.37 28.11 -5.72
C GLY A 11 33.55 29.10 -6.55
N GLY A 12 33.74 29.04 -7.87
CA GLY A 12 32.94 29.81 -8.85
C GLY A 12 32.33 28.86 -9.87
N PHE A 13 31.00 28.78 -9.86
CA PHE A 13 30.17 28.05 -10.82
C PHE A 13 30.35 28.64 -12.24
N VAL A 14 30.78 27.83 -13.21
CA VAL A 14 30.96 28.25 -14.62
C VAL A 14 29.81 27.70 -15.46
N LEU A 15 29.04 28.59 -16.07
CA LEU A 15 27.99 28.26 -17.04
C LEU A 15 28.59 28.09 -18.45
N PRO A 16 28.16 27.08 -19.23
CA PRO A 16 28.50 26.98 -20.66
C PRO A 16 27.94 28.19 -21.44
N PRO A 17 28.68 28.74 -22.43
CA PRO A 17 28.22 29.89 -23.20
C PRO A 17 26.98 29.56 -24.05
N PRO A 18 25.98 30.46 -24.12
CA PRO A 18 24.84 30.30 -25.01
C PRO A 18 25.29 30.52 -26.46
N ASN A 19 25.08 29.51 -27.31
CA ASN A 19 25.28 29.62 -28.75
C ASN A 19 23.93 29.88 -29.41
N ASP A 20 23.52 31.15 -29.48
CA ASP A 20 22.40 31.62 -30.30
C ASP A 20 22.91 32.10 -31.65
N ALA A 21 22.63 31.36 -32.73
CA ALA A 21 22.26 31.90 -34.03
C ALA A 21 21.70 30.81 -34.98
N PRO A 22 20.74 31.15 -35.87
CA PRO A 22 19.79 30.24 -36.46
C PRO A 22 20.20 29.76 -37.86
N ALA A 23 19.82 28.53 -38.23
CA ALA A 23 19.73 28.12 -39.63
C ALA A 23 18.65 27.05 -39.81
N THR A 24 17.49 27.48 -40.30
CA THR A 24 16.51 26.63 -40.95
C THR A 24 17.13 26.11 -42.25
N SER A 25 17.31 24.81 -42.37
CA SER A 25 17.49 24.12 -43.65
C SER A 25 16.64 22.85 -43.64
N VAL A 26 15.52 22.92 -44.33
CA VAL A 26 14.78 21.75 -44.78
C VAL A 26 15.61 21.12 -45.90
N ASP A 27 16.07 19.89 -45.71
CA ASP A 27 16.20 18.96 -46.83
C ASP A 27 16.06 17.51 -46.35
N ALA A 28 15.37 16.73 -47.17
CA ALA A 28 14.98 15.36 -46.90
C ALA A 28 16.02 14.39 -47.47
N ALA A 29 16.54 13.47 -46.66
CA ALA A 29 16.96 12.15 -47.13
C ALA A 29 17.18 11.20 -45.94
N ALA A 30 16.61 10.02 -46.07
CA ALA A 30 16.69 8.92 -45.12
C ALA A 30 18.13 8.47 -44.82
N SER A 31 18.39 8.16 -43.55
CA SER A 31 19.30 7.09 -43.15
C SER A 31 18.92 6.63 -41.75
N ALA A 32 18.47 5.39 -41.66
CA ALA A 32 18.03 4.72 -40.44
C ALA A 32 19.15 4.73 -39.39
N SER A 33 18.91 5.40 -38.25
CA SER A 33 19.65 5.13 -37.02
C SER A 33 19.00 3.92 -36.32
N PRO A 34 19.78 2.98 -35.75
CA PRO A 34 19.20 1.87 -35.01
C PRO A 34 18.40 2.47 -33.86
N ALA A 35 17.09 2.22 -33.86
CA ALA A 35 16.25 2.47 -32.71
C ALA A 35 16.88 1.74 -31.53
N VAL A 36 17.54 2.47 -30.64
CA VAL A 36 17.82 1.98 -29.30
C VAL A 36 16.46 1.60 -28.76
N PRO A 37 16.18 0.33 -28.43
CA PRO A 37 14.95 -0.01 -27.74
C PRO A 37 15.06 0.71 -26.41
N VAL A 38 14.42 1.88 -26.29
CA VAL A 38 14.11 2.48 -25.01
C VAL A 38 13.28 1.40 -24.34
N PRO A 39 13.78 0.72 -23.29
CA PRO A 39 12.91 -0.16 -22.54
C PRO A 39 11.77 0.74 -22.10
N VAL A 40 10.55 0.43 -22.53
CA VAL A 40 9.36 0.94 -21.89
C VAL A 40 9.43 0.36 -20.49
N THR A 41 10.16 1.05 -19.62
CA THR A 41 10.06 0.86 -18.20
C THR A 41 8.66 1.34 -17.90
N LEU A 42 7.74 0.39 -17.81
CA LEU A 42 6.52 0.59 -17.08
C LEU A 42 6.99 0.95 -15.67
N ASP A 43 7.18 2.24 -15.42
CA ASP A 43 7.32 2.75 -14.07
C ASP A 43 5.97 2.51 -13.41
N LEU A 44 5.84 1.31 -12.84
CA LEU A 44 4.65 0.81 -12.17
C LEU A 44 4.35 1.58 -10.87
N GLY A 45 4.85 2.81 -10.73
CA GLY A 45 4.79 3.57 -9.51
C GLY A 45 5.44 2.76 -8.40
N GLN A 46 6.77 2.65 -8.39
CA GLN A 46 7.47 2.33 -7.15
C GLN A 46 7.35 3.51 -6.18
N SER A 47 6.13 3.77 -5.71
CA SER A 47 5.93 4.51 -4.47
C SER A 47 6.48 3.61 -3.37
N ASP A 48 7.64 3.98 -2.86
CA ASP A 48 8.24 3.30 -1.73
C ASP A 48 7.41 3.60 -0.48
N THR A 49 6.82 2.54 0.07
CA THR A 49 6.04 2.65 1.30
C THR A 49 7.00 2.86 2.46
N SER A 50 6.89 3.99 3.15
CA SER A 50 7.74 4.31 4.30
C SER A 50 7.42 3.42 5.51
N SER A 51 8.45 2.95 6.22
CA SER A 51 8.28 2.13 7.44
C SER A 51 7.47 2.85 8.51
N ARG A 52 7.51 4.19 8.54
CA ARG A 52 6.72 5.02 9.45
C ARG A 52 5.22 4.81 9.23
N ASP A 53 4.78 4.79 7.97
CA ASP A 53 3.37 4.68 7.61
C ASP A 53 2.86 3.28 7.93
N LEU A 54 3.69 2.25 7.73
CA LEU A 54 3.39 0.88 8.16
C LEU A 54 3.30 0.74 9.68
N LEU A 55 4.19 1.43 10.42
CA LEU A 55 4.19 1.39 11.89
C LEU A 55 2.92 2.07 12.45
N ILE A 56 2.53 3.21 11.89
CA ILE A 56 1.31 3.91 12.26
C ILE A 56 0.08 3.05 11.88
N GLY A 57 0.03 2.54 10.65
CA GLY A 57 -1.05 1.67 10.19
C GLY A 57 -1.19 0.41 11.04
N GLY A 58 -0.07 -0.24 11.39
CA GLY A 58 -0.05 -1.39 12.29
C GLY A 58 -0.49 -1.07 13.73
N GLY A 59 -0.14 0.11 14.24
CA GLY A 59 -0.63 0.60 15.54
C GLY A 59 -2.16 0.79 15.54
N ILE A 60 -2.69 1.44 14.50
CA ILE A 60 -4.13 1.62 14.32
C ILE A 60 -4.83 0.25 14.18
N LEU A 61 -4.25 -0.65 13.38
CA LEU A 61 -4.77 -2.01 13.21
C LEU A 61 -4.85 -2.72 14.56
N THR A 62 -3.83 -2.61 15.40
CA THR A 62 -3.82 -3.23 16.73
C THR A 62 -4.94 -2.70 17.63
N VAL A 63 -5.15 -1.39 17.66
CA VAL A 63 -6.27 -0.78 18.42
C VAL A 63 -7.62 -1.27 17.90
N LEU A 64 -7.78 -1.36 16.57
CA LEU A 64 -9.00 -1.88 15.96
C LEU A 64 -9.21 -3.36 16.28
N LEU A 65 -8.16 -4.19 16.26
CA LEU A 65 -8.24 -5.60 16.64
C LEU A 65 -8.74 -5.75 18.08
N VAL A 66 -8.24 -4.93 19.00
CA VAL A 66 -8.74 -4.90 20.39
C VAL A 66 -10.23 -4.57 20.41
N ALA A 67 -10.67 -3.55 19.69
CA ALA A 67 -12.10 -3.23 19.59
C ALA A 67 -12.93 -4.39 18.98
N PHE A 68 -12.37 -5.10 17.99
CA PHE A 68 -13.04 -6.24 17.35
C PHE A 68 -13.15 -7.46 18.27
N PHE A 69 -12.26 -7.63 19.26
CA PHE A 69 -12.44 -8.66 20.31
C PHE A 69 -13.72 -8.42 21.12
N PHE A 70 -14.02 -7.16 21.45
CA PHE A 70 -15.28 -6.80 22.12
C PHE A 70 -16.49 -7.04 21.20
N ALA A 71 -16.38 -6.70 19.92
CA ALA A 71 -17.43 -6.98 18.94
C ALA A 71 -17.70 -8.49 18.80
N ARG A 72 -16.65 -9.31 18.76
CA ARG A 72 -16.76 -10.78 18.76
C ARG A 72 -17.49 -11.29 20.00
N GLY A 73 -17.07 -10.85 21.19
CA GLY A 73 -17.66 -11.26 22.46
C GLY A 73 -19.13 -10.87 22.56
N SER A 74 -19.47 -9.63 22.19
CA SER A 74 -20.85 -9.14 22.23
C SER A 74 -21.75 -9.87 21.22
N TYR A 75 -21.25 -10.13 20.01
CA TYR A 75 -21.99 -10.84 18.98
C TYR A 75 -22.30 -12.30 19.35
N ALA A 76 -21.31 -13.03 19.88
CA ALA A 76 -21.53 -14.39 20.37
C ALA A 76 -22.59 -14.42 21.49
N ASN A 77 -22.50 -13.50 22.45
CA ASN A 77 -23.50 -13.38 23.52
C ASN A 77 -24.89 -12.97 22.99
N MET A 78 -24.98 -12.12 21.96
CA MET A 78 -26.23 -11.75 21.31
C MET A 78 -26.90 -12.97 20.65
N LEU A 79 -26.12 -13.86 20.01
CA LEU A 79 -26.63 -15.07 19.36
C LEU A 79 -27.15 -16.09 20.38
N VAL A 80 -26.47 -16.26 21.52
CA VAL A 80 -26.95 -17.12 22.62
C VAL A 80 -28.29 -16.60 23.17
N ARG A 81 -28.42 -15.27 23.38
CA ARG A 81 -29.70 -14.63 23.74
C ARG A 81 -30.79 -14.88 22.69
N LYS A 82 -30.40 -14.96 21.42
CA LYS A 82 -31.27 -15.34 20.29
C LYS A 82 -31.41 -16.86 20.14
N ARG A 83 -31.19 -17.68 21.17
CA ARG A 83 -31.37 -19.14 21.17
C ARG A 83 -30.55 -19.90 20.11
N VAL A 84 -29.40 -19.38 19.70
CA VAL A 84 -28.44 -20.13 18.87
C VAL A 84 -27.57 -20.99 19.80
N PRO A 85 -27.28 -22.26 19.45
CA PRO A 85 -26.41 -23.12 20.26
C PRO A 85 -25.06 -22.46 20.56
N PRO A 86 -24.50 -22.63 21.76
CA PRO A 86 -23.29 -21.92 22.20
C PRO A 86 -22.06 -22.22 21.32
N GLY A 87 -21.95 -23.44 20.79
CA GLY A 87 -20.89 -23.79 19.84
C GLY A 87 -20.96 -23.00 18.54
N LYS A 88 -22.16 -22.89 17.94
CA LYS A 88 -22.40 -22.12 16.71
C LYS A 88 -22.23 -20.62 16.93
N ALA A 89 -22.70 -20.12 18.08
CA ALA A 89 -22.56 -18.71 18.44
C ALA A 89 -21.09 -18.28 18.60
N ASN A 90 -20.25 -19.12 19.22
CA ASN A 90 -18.81 -18.84 19.34
C ASN A 90 -18.11 -18.88 17.97
N ALA A 91 -18.44 -19.86 17.12
CA ALA A 91 -17.90 -19.94 15.76
C ALA A 91 -18.28 -18.69 14.94
N ALA A 92 -19.53 -18.24 15.01
CA ALA A 92 -19.99 -17.03 14.32
C ALA A 92 -19.24 -15.77 14.80
N GLY A 93 -18.93 -15.67 16.10
CA GLY A 93 -18.09 -14.59 16.63
C GLY A 93 -16.66 -14.62 16.09
N TRP A 94 -16.06 -15.81 15.94
CA TRP A 94 -14.75 -15.96 15.30
C TRP A 94 -14.77 -15.55 13.83
N TRP A 95 -15.78 -15.96 13.07
CA TRP A 95 -15.92 -15.57 11.67
C TRP A 95 -16.13 -14.07 11.50
N LEU A 96 -16.94 -13.44 12.37
CA LEU A 96 -17.09 -11.99 12.43
C LEU A 96 -15.74 -11.30 12.67
N PHE A 97 -14.95 -11.79 13.62
CA PHE A 97 -13.63 -11.23 13.91
C PHE A 97 -12.69 -11.29 12.70
N ILE A 98 -12.63 -12.42 12.01
CA ILE A 98 -11.82 -12.59 10.80
C ILE A 98 -12.28 -11.63 9.70
N PHE A 99 -13.60 -11.50 9.51
CA PHE A 99 -14.17 -10.58 8.52
C PHE A 99 -13.79 -9.11 8.81
N LEU A 100 -13.98 -8.63 10.05
CA LEU A 100 -13.61 -7.26 10.42
C LEU A 100 -12.10 -7.03 10.34
N SER A 101 -11.30 -8.02 10.74
CA SER A 101 -9.83 -7.94 10.68
C SER A 101 -9.34 -7.85 9.23
N SER A 102 -9.88 -8.68 8.34
CA SER A 102 -9.54 -8.64 6.91
C SER A 102 -9.97 -7.32 6.26
N LEU A 103 -11.21 -6.88 6.53
CA LEU A 103 -11.73 -5.63 5.99
C LEU A 103 -10.91 -4.43 6.48
N SER A 104 -10.59 -4.37 7.77
CA SER A 104 -9.76 -3.34 8.37
C SER A 104 -8.35 -3.33 7.79
N THR A 105 -7.75 -4.52 7.62
CA THR A 105 -6.44 -4.66 6.95
C THR A 105 -6.50 -4.04 5.55
N GLY A 106 -7.54 -4.33 4.78
CA GLY A 106 -7.72 -3.77 3.44
C GLY A 106 -7.84 -2.24 3.47
N VAL A 107 -8.61 -1.69 4.40
CA VAL A 107 -8.77 -0.24 4.57
C VAL A 107 -7.45 0.43 4.95
N ILE A 108 -6.69 -0.14 5.88
CA ILE A 108 -5.41 0.42 6.34
C ILE A 108 -4.37 0.37 5.23
N LEU A 109 -4.27 -0.76 4.53
CA LEU A 109 -3.35 -0.89 3.40
C LEU A 109 -3.70 0.10 2.29
N ALA A 110 -4.99 0.25 1.95
CA ALA A 110 -5.45 1.25 0.98
C ALA A 110 -5.15 2.70 1.44
N ALA A 111 -5.22 2.98 2.74
CA ALA A 111 -4.89 4.29 3.29
C ALA A 111 -3.39 4.59 3.27
N VAL A 112 -2.53 3.58 3.48
CA VAL A 112 -1.07 3.73 3.47
C VAL A 112 -0.54 3.92 2.05
N ASN A 113 -1.01 3.12 1.09
CA ASN A 113 -0.62 3.27 -0.31
C ASN A 113 -1.69 2.66 -1.23
N PRO A 114 -2.62 3.48 -1.77
CA PRO A 114 -3.71 2.97 -2.59
C PRO A 114 -3.21 2.37 -3.91
N VAL A 115 -2.13 2.91 -4.49
CA VAL A 115 -1.60 2.48 -5.80
C VAL A 115 -1.06 1.05 -5.73
N LYS A 116 -0.32 0.71 -4.67
CA LYS A 116 0.21 -0.65 -4.47
C LYS A 116 -0.80 -1.61 -3.86
N PHE A 117 -1.64 -1.15 -2.94
CA PHE A 117 -2.48 -2.05 -2.15
C PHE A 117 -3.93 -2.21 -2.65
N LEU A 118 -4.40 -1.41 -3.61
CA LEU A 118 -5.61 -1.73 -4.38
C LEU A 118 -5.32 -2.60 -5.62
N ALA A 119 -4.06 -2.97 -5.84
CA ALA A 119 -3.71 -3.90 -6.90
C ALA A 119 -4.55 -5.18 -6.77
N PRO A 120 -5.05 -5.76 -7.89
CA PRO A 120 -5.79 -7.01 -7.86
C PRO A 120 -5.07 -8.11 -7.06
N LEU A 121 -3.74 -8.13 -7.13
CA LEU A 121 -2.90 -9.12 -6.46
C LEU A 121 -3.03 -9.11 -4.93
N THR A 122 -3.33 -7.97 -4.30
CA THR A 122 -3.49 -7.84 -2.84
C THR A 122 -4.96 -7.84 -2.44
N ILE A 123 -5.81 -7.14 -3.21
CA ILE A 123 -7.23 -6.99 -2.89
C ILE A 123 -8.02 -8.29 -3.11
N ILE A 124 -7.67 -9.10 -4.12
CA ILE A 124 -8.37 -10.36 -4.42
C ILE A 124 -8.22 -11.38 -3.29
N PRO A 125 -7.00 -11.75 -2.84
CA PRO A 125 -6.86 -12.73 -1.77
C PRO A 125 -7.48 -12.23 -0.46
N LEU A 126 -7.28 -10.95 -0.13
CA LEU A 126 -7.82 -10.37 1.09
C LEU A 126 -9.35 -10.31 1.06
N GLY A 127 -9.91 -9.91 -0.08
CA GLY A 127 -11.35 -9.91 -0.34
C GLY A 127 -11.95 -11.32 -0.33
N ALA A 128 -11.22 -12.32 -0.85
CA ALA A 128 -11.66 -13.73 -0.80
C ALA A 128 -11.76 -14.22 0.66
N VAL A 129 -10.76 -13.93 1.49
CA VAL A 129 -10.82 -14.25 2.93
C VAL A 129 -11.98 -13.53 3.60
N ALA A 130 -12.22 -12.25 3.28
CA ALA A 130 -13.34 -11.50 3.81
C ALA A 130 -14.69 -12.12 3.41
N LEU A 131 -14.87 -12.49 2.14
CA LEU A 131 -16.09 -13.13 1.66
C LEU A 131 -16.33 -14.48 2.29
N VAL A 132 -15.31 -15.34 2.36
CA VAL A 132 -15.42 -16.66 3.00
C VAL A 132 -15.79 -16.50 4.47
N ALA A 133 -15.15 -15.57 5.18
CA ALA A 133 -15.45 -15.29 6.58
C ALA A 133 -16.87 -14.78 6.77
N LEU A 134 -17.33 -13.88 5.89
CA LEU A 134 -18.70 -13.37 5.91
C LEU A 134 -19.73 -14.49 5.69
N ILE A 135 -19.51 -15.35 4.69
CA ILE A 135 -20.40 -16.48 4.41
C ILE A 135 -20.49 -17.41 5.61
N LEU A 136 -19.34 -17.78 6.19
CA LEU A 136 -19.29 -18.69 7.33
C LEU A 136 -19.84 -18.06 8.62
N MET A 137 -19.69 -16.76 8.80
CA MET A 137 -20.35 -16.00 9.86
C MET A 137 -21.87 -16.13 9.75
N LEU A 138 -22.42 -15.89 8.54
CA LEU A 138 -23.86 -15.95 8.30
C LEU A 138 -24.41 -17.38 8.51
N ILE A 139 -23.70 -18.41 8.03
CA ILE A 139 -24.13 -19.81 8.20
C ILE A 139 -24.06 -20.22 9.67
N SER A 140 -22.98 -19.84 10.38
CA SER A 140 -22.80 -20.17 11.80
C SER A 140 -23.81 -19.45 12.71
N GLY A 141 -24.23 -18.24 12.35
CA GLY A 141 -25.21 -17.44 13.12
C GLY A 141 -26.67 -17.86 12.92
N ARG A 142 -26.98 -18.75 11.97
CA ARG A 142 -28.35 -19.23 11.72
C ARG A 142 -28.80 -20.24 12.77
N ARG A 143 -30.07 -20.11 13.18
CA ARG A 143 -30.76 -21.04 14.07
C ARG A 143 -30.91 -22.39 13.38
#